data_AF-A0A2V5WRH4-F1
#
_entry.id   AF-A0A2V5WRH4-F1
#
_cell.length_a   1.000
_cell.length_b   1.000
_cell.length_c   1.000
_cell.angle_alpha   90.00
_cell.angle_beta   90.00
_cell.angle_gamma   90.00
#
_symmetry.space_group_name_H-M   'P 1'
#
loop_
_entity.id
_entity.type
_entity.pdbx_description
1 polymer ?
#
loop_
_entity_poly.entity_id
_entity_poly.type
_entity_poly.pdbx_seq_one_letter_code
_entity_poly.pdbx_strand_id
1 'polypeptide(L)'
;MALMRILVDGYSLLHNWPVLAPGKPRHSAAAREELIHVLTQYRDAIGTPITVIFDGAGAPPGTPQTQSDPEVEVLYSKAGRTADDVIERAAHRFSEHGEVLVVTDDYAERETVLSLGSMAWSCLNFIQTIEGTLSELRRELKHHNRKERERFQRSR
;
A
#
# COMPACT_ATOMS: atom_id res chain seq x y z
N MET A 1 4.80 17.98 -6.50
CA MET A 1 5.63 17.03 -7.26
C MET A 1 4.94 15.67 -7.16
N ALA A 2 5.12 14.78 -8.13
CA ALA A 2 4.52 13.44 -8.08
C ALA A 2 5.45 12.51 -7.30
N LEU A 3 4.91 11.72 -6.38
CA LEU A 3 5.67 10.72 -5.65
C LEU A 3 6.22 9.68 -6.64
N MET A 4 7.51 9.34 -6.50
CA MET A 4 8.13 8.26 -7.24
C MET A 4 7.54 6.90 -6.82
N ARG A 5 7.38 6.69 -5.50
CA ARG A 5 6.86 5.44 -4.94
C ARG A 5 6.41 5.62 -3.49
N ILE A 6 5.41 4.83 -3.09
CA ILE A 6 4.99 4.68 -1.69
C ILE A 6 5.56 3.37 -1.15
N LEU A 7 6.35 3.43 -0.09
CA LEU A 7 6.87 2.28 0.65
C LEU A 7 6.00 2.06 1.89
N VAL A 8 5.45 0.86 2.05
CA VAL A 8 4.53 0.55 3.14
C VAL A 8 5.14 -0.54 4.01
N ASP A 9 5.32 -0.26 5.30
CA ASP A 9 5.48 -1.33 6.29
C ASP A 9 4.15 -2.06 6.44
N GLY A 10 4.10 -3.27 5.91
CA GLY A 10 2.89 -4.07 5.85
C GLY A 10 2.39 -4.51 7.22
N TYR A 11 3.27 -4.79 8.19
CA TYR A 11 2.82 -5.23 9.51
C TYR A 11 2.41 -4.07 10.41
N SER A 12 3.10 -2.92 10.31
CA SER A 12 2.62 -1.70 10.95
C SER A 12 1.24 -1.30 10.43
N LEU A 13 1.02 -1.36 9.11
CA LEU A 13 -0.28 -1.01 8.53
C LEU A 13 -1.38 -2.00 8.92
N LEU A 14 -1.12 -3.31 8.89
CA LEU A 14 -2.06 -4.34 9.33
C LEU A 14 -2.42 -4.20 10.82
N HIS A 15 -1.45 -3.84 11.66
CA HIS A 15 -1.69 -3.62 13.08
C HIS A 15 -2.72 -2.51 13.31
N ASN A 16 -2.61 -1.44 12.52
CA ASN A 16 -3.43 -0.24 12.62
C ASN A 16 -4.74 -0.31 11.83
N TRP A 17 -5.00 -1.39 11.09
CA TRP A 17 -6.22 -1.56 10.28
C TRP A 17 -7.04 -2.80 10.68
N PRO A 18 -7.58 -2.85 11.92
CA PRO A 18 -8.24 -4.05 12.45
C PRO A 18 -9.50 -4.46 11.68
N VAL A 19 -10.13 -3.54 10.96
CA VAL A 19 -11.35 -3.78 10.17
C VAL A 19 -11.08 -4.25 8.75
N LEU A 20 -9.82 -4.27 8.31
CA LEU A 20 -9.45 -4.64 6.94
C LEU A 20 -9.84 -6.08 6.61
N ALA A 21 -9.54 -7.02 7.51
CA ALA A 21 -9.86 -8.44 7.35
C ALA A 21 -10.66 -8.96 8.56
N PRO A 22 -11.96 -8.67 8.66
CA PRO A 22 -12.79 -9.04 9.80
C PRO A 22 -12.77 -10.56 10.06
N GLY A 23 -12.55 -10.95 11.32
CA GLY A 23 -12.53 -12.36 11.71
C GLY A 23 -11.26 -13.13 11.30
N LYS A 24 -10.25 -12.46 10.75
CA LYS A 24 -8.93 -13.06 10.47
C LYS A 24 -7.89 -12.58 11.49
N PRO A 25 -6.87 -13.40 11.84
CA PRO A 25 -5.75 -12.92 12.63
C PRO A 25 -5.01 -11.79 11.90
N ARG A 26 -4.61 -10.75 12.62
CA ARG A 26 -4.03 -9.50 12.07
C ARG A 26 -2.83 -9.70 11.15
N HIS A 27 -2.02 -10.72 11.41
CA HIS A 27 -0.80 -11.02 10.63
C HIS A 27 -0.90 -12.32 9.81
N SER A 28 -2.14 -12.81 9.59
CA SER A 28 -2.39 -14.01 8.78
C SER A 28 -2.14 -13.77 7.29
N ALA A 29 -1.97 -14.86 6.53
CA ALA A 29 -1.88 -14.78 5.07
C ALA A 29 -3.11 -14.10 4.46
N ALA A 30 -4.30 -14.41 4.96
CA ALA A 30 -5.54 -13.77 4.50
C ALA A 30 -5.56 -12.25 4.76
N ALA A 31 -5.01 -11.79 5.88
CA ALA A 31 -4.92 -10.36 6.16
C ALA A 31 -3.95 -9.66 5.21
N ARG A 32 -2.82 -10.30 4.89
CA ARG A 32 -1.86 -9.79 3.89
C ARG A 32 -2.46 -9.74 2.49
N GLU A 33 -3.16 -10.79 2.08
CA GLU A 33 -3.85 -10.83 0.77
C GLU A 33 -4.88 -9.70 0.64
N GLU A 34 -5.68 -9.46 1.69
CA GLU A 34 -6.64 -8.36 1.70
C GLU A 34 -5.95 -6.98 1.66
N LEU A 35 -4.84 -6.82 2.39
CA LEU A 35 -4.05 -5.59 2.32
C LEU A 35 -3.53 -5.32 0.91
N ILE A 36 -2.94 -6.34 0.27
CA ILE A 36 -2.44 -6.23 -1.09
C ILE A 36 -3.59 -5.87 -2.03
N HIS A 37 -4.74 -6.54 -1.91
CA HIS A 37 -5.92 -6.26 -2.74
C HIS A 37 -6.37 -4.79 -2.65
N VAL A 38 -6.50 -4.25 -1.43
CA VAL A 38 -6.91 -2.86 -1.21
C VAL A 38 -5.85 -1.88 -1.73
N LEU A 39 -4.57 -2.18 -1.55
CA LEU A 39 -3.49 -1.34 -2.06
C LEU A 39 -3.41 -1.34 -3.59
N THR A 40 -3.72 -2.47 -4.26
CA THR A 40 -3.89 -2.52 -5.71
C THR A 40 -5.01 -1.60 -6.17
N GLN A 41 -6.19 -1.66 -5.55
CA GLN A 41 -7.29 -0.74 -5.89
C GLN A 41 -6.90 0.74 -5.67
N TYR A 42 -6.18 1.02 -4.58
CA TYR A 42 -5.75 2.37 -4.28
C TYR A 42 -4.73 2.87 -5.31
N ARG A 43 -3.73 2.04 -5.65
CA ARG A 43 -2.76 2.30 -6.71
C ARG A 43 -3.45 2.58 -8.04
N ASP A 44 -4.47 1.81 -8.41
CA ASP A 44 -5.22 1.99 -9.66
C ASP A 44 -5.98 3.33 -9.68
N ALA A 45 -6.38 3.82 -8.52
CA ALA A 45 -7.06 5.11 -8.38
C ALA A 45 -6.09 6.31 -8.48
N ILE A 46 -4.88 6.20 -7.91
CA ILE A 46 -3.95 7.34 -7.81
C ILE A 46 -2.79 7.32 -8.81
N GLY A 47 -2.51 6.17 -9.43
CA GLY A 47 -1.42 5.97 -10.39
C GLY A 47 -0.01 5.87 -9.79
N THR A 48 0.18 6.17 -8.51
CA THR A 48 1.49 6.08 -7.82
C THR A 48 1.83 4.62 -7.48
N PRO A 49 3.01 4.11 -7.89
CA PRO A 49 3.45 2.76 -7.52
C PRO A 49 3.60 2.56 -6.02
N ILE A 50 3.30 1.35 -5.55
CA ILE A 50 3.36 0.98 -4.13
C ILE A 50 4.27 -0.25 -3.98
N THR A 51 5.17 -0.22 -2.99
CA THR A 51 5.90 -1.40 -2.54
C THR A 51 5.50 -1.70 -1.11
N VAL A 52 5.04 -2.92 -0.83
CA VAL A 52 4.67 -3.41 0.50
C VAL A 52 5.77 -4.32 1.02
N ILE A 53 6.30 -4.02 2.20
CA ILE A 53 7.40 -4.74 2.81
C ILE A 53 6.88 -5.47 4.05
N PHE A 54 7.15 -6.77 4.14
CA PHE A 54 6.84 -7.60 5.31
C PHE A 54 8.11 -8.20 5.91
N ASP A 55 8.12 -8.41 7.22
CA ASP A 55 9.19 -9.16 7.88
C ASP A 55 9.22 -10.65 7.51
N GLY A 56 10.44 -11.16 7.38
CA GLY A 56 10.89 -12.42 6.77
C GLY A 56 10.44 -13.75 7.39
N ALA A 57 9.24 -13.81 7.97
CA ALA A 57 8.61 -15.05 8.43
C ALA A 57 7.20 -15.26 7.85
N GLY A 58 6.73 -14.35 6.98
CA GLY A 58 5.35 -14.33 6.51
C GLY A 58 5.06 -15.02 5.19
N ALA A 59 6.02 -15.20 4.29
CA ALA A 59 5.73 -15.74 2.96
C ALA A 59 5.24 -17.20 3.05
N PRO A 60 4.02 -17.53 2.55
CA PRO A 60 3.60 -18.92 2.44
C PRO A 60 4.64 -19.78 1.71
N PRO A 61 4.80 -21.07 2.06
CA PRO A 61 5.69 -21.97 1.34
C PRO A 61 5.33 -21.99 -0.15
N GLY A 62 6.29 -21.67 -1.02
CA GLY A 62 6.06 -21.60 -2.47
C GLY A 62 5.58 -20.25 -3.00
N THR A 63 5.43 -19.22 -2.16
CA THR A 63 5.25 -17.84 -2.65
C THR A 63 6.54 -17.40 -3.37
N PRO A 64 6.46 -16.99 -4.65
CA PRO A 64 7.59 -16.39 -5.34
C PRO A 64 8.16 -15.26 -4.47
N GLN A 65 9.49 -15.16 -4.35
CA GLN A 65 10.14 -14.13 -3.53
C GLN A 65 9.74 -12.69 -3.91
N THR A 66 9.07 -12.52 -5.05
CA THR A 66 8.52 -11.27 -5.55
C THR A 66 7.23 -11.61 -6.32
N GLN A 67 6.06 -11.15 -5.85
CA GLN A 67 4.95 -10.94 -6.79
C GLN A 67 5.33 -9.69 -7.59
N SER A 68 5.70 -9.90 -8.85
CA SER A 68 6.38 -8.91 -9.68
C SER A 68 5.41 -8.10 -10.52
N ASP A 69 4.38 -7.52 -9.88
CA ASP A 69 3.68 -6.41 -10.49
C ASP A 69 4.49 -5.13 -10.18
N PRO A 70 5.05 -4.43 -11.18
CA PRO A 70 5.85 -3.23 -10.94
C PRO A 70 5.04 -2.09 -10.32
N GLU A 71 3.70 -2.14 -10.42
CA GLU A 71 2.79 -1.14 -9.90
C GLU A 71 2.45 -1.39 -8.43
N VAL A 72 2.29 -2.66 -8.02
CA VAL A 72 2.20 -3.07 -6.61
C VAL A 72 3.16 -4.23 -6.34
N GLU A 73 4.33 -3.88 -5.80
CA GLU A 73 5.39 -4.84 -5.49
C GLU A 73 5.27 -5.32 -4.05
N VAL A 74 5.44 -6.63 -3.82
CA VAL A 74 5.45 -7.20 -2.46
C VAL A 74 6.82 -7.81 -2.18
N LEU A 75 7.48 -7.31 -1.13
CA LEU A 75 8.79 -7.74 -0.69
C LEU A 75 8.73 -8.34 0.71
N TYR A 76 9.54 -9.37 0.92
CA TYR A 76 9.79 -9.95 2.24
C TYR A 76 11.26 -9.73 2.62
N SER A 77 11.51 -9.31 3.86
CA SER A 77 12.88 -9.24 4.38
C SER A 77 13.53 -10.64 4.41
N LYS A 78 14.85 -10.69 4.23
CA LYS A 78 15.61 -11.96 4.26
C LYS A 78 15.93 -12.32 5.71
N ALA A 79 16.23 -13.59 5.98
CA ALA A 79 16.70 -14.02 7.28
C ALA A 79 17.89 -13.15 7.76
N GLY A 80 17.80 -12.65 9.00
CA GLY A 80 18.80 -11.76 9.59
C GLY A 80 18.72 -10.29 9.13
N ARG A 81 17.62 -9.90 8.46
CA ARG A 81 17.28 -8.50 8.14
C ARG A 81 15.85 -8.20 8.53
N THR A 82 15.56 -6.92 8.77
CA THR A 82 14.21 -6.43 9.08
C THR A 82 13.53 -5.83 7.85
N ALA A 83 12.22 -5.59 7.94
CA ALA A 83 11.47 -4.79 6.98
C ALA A 83 12.06 -3.38 6.88
N ASP A 84 12.41 -2.78 8.03
CA ASP A 84 13.09 -1.49 8.15
C ASP A 84 14.36 -1.43 7.28
N ASP A 85 15.27 -2.43 7.39
CA ASP A 85 16.47 -2.51 6.55
C ASP A 85 16.16 -2.47 5.03
N VAL A 86 15.03 -3.04 4.64
CA VAL A 86 14.59 -3.07 3.24
C VAL A 86 14.00 -1.72 2.84
N ILE A 87 13.20 -1.09 3.71
CA ILE A 87 12.59 0.21 3.51
C ILE A 87 13.67 1.29 3.42
N GLU A 88 14.57 1.39 4.38
CA GLU A 88 15.66 2.38 4.40
C GLU A 88 16.49 2.32 3.10
N ARG A 89 16.88 1.12 2.68
CA ARG A 89 17.64 0.91 1.45
C ARG A 89 16.84 1.27 0.20
N ALA A 90 15.54 0.97 0.17
CA ALA A 90 14.67 1.32 -0.94
C ALA A 90 14.46 2.83 -1.02
N ALA A 91 14.18 3.47 0.13
CA ALA A 91 14.02 4.92 0.27
C ALA A 91 15.26 5.66 -0.23
N HIS A 92 16.45 5.25 0.20
CA HIS A 92 17.71 5.84 -0.24
C HIS A 92 17.96 5.68 -1.75
N ARG A 93 17.57 4.56 -2.36
CA ARG A 93 17.75 4.35 -3.80
C ARG A 93 16.75 5.14 -4.65
N PHE A 94 15.50 5.21 -4.20
CA PHE A 94 14.46 5.91 -4.93
C PHE A 94 14.56 7.44 -4.76
N SER A 95 15.15 7.93 -3.68
CA SER A 95 15.33 9.37 -3.45
C SER A 95 16.22 10.05 -4.50
N GLU A 96 17.11 9.31 -5.17
CA GLU A 96 17.87 9.80 -6.33
C GLU A 96 16.98 10.08 -7.56
N HIS A 97 15.79 9.48 -7.62
CA HIS A 97 14.89 9.50 -8.77
C HIS A 97 13.61 10.33 -8.53
N GLY A 98 13.25 10.60 -7.29
CA GLY A 98 12.10 11.42 -6.93
C GLY A 98 11.67 11.29 -5.47
N GLU A 99 10.55 11.92 -5.12
CA GLU A 99 10.04 11.91 -3.74
C GLU A 99 9.50 10.52 -3.36
N VAL A 100 9.92 10.00 -2.22
CA VAL A 100 9.45 8.72 -1.67
C VAL A 100 8.58 9.01 -0.45
N LEU A 101 7.45 8.32 -0.34
CA LEU A 101 6.62 8.33 0.85
C LEU A 101 6.75 6.99 1.58
N VAL A 102 7.12 7.02 2.85
CA VAL A 102 7.14 5.85 3.73
C VAL A 102 5.92 5.87 4.65
N VAL A 103 5.24 4.74 4.79
CA VAL A 103 4.09 4.56 5.69
C VAL A 103 4.48 3.59 6.79
N THR A 104 4.61 4.11 8.00
CA THR A 104 4.90 3.35 9.22
C THR A 104 4.46 4.16 10.46
N ASP A 105 4.13 3.46 11.54
CA ASP A 105 3.97 4.05 12.86
C ASP A 105 5.17 3.74 13.79
N ASP A 106 6.21 3.07 13.30
CA ASP A 106 7.47 2.94 14.03
C ASP A 106 8.22 4.28 14.05
N TYR A 107 8.53 4.76 15.25
CA TYR A 107 9.16 6.06 15.44
C TYR A 107 10.62 6.09 14.96
N ALA A 108 11.37 5.01 15.18
CA ALA A 108 12.77 4.95 14.77
C ALA A 108 12.88 4.92 13.24
N GLU A 109 12.08 4.07 12.59
CA GLU A 109 12.04 4.00 11.12
C GLU A 109 11.62 5.34 10.52
N ARG A 110 10.62 6.00 11.10
CA ARG A 110 10.17 7.33 10.67
C ARG A 110 11.30 8.36 10.70
N GLU A 111 12.05 8.45 11.79
CA GLU A 111 13.16 9.39 11.90
C GLU A 111 14.26 9.07 10.89
N THR A 112 14.58 7.79 10.69
CA THR A 112 15.60 7.37 9.72
C THR A 112 15.21 7.77 8.29
N VAL A 113 14.01 7.45 7.83
CA VAL A 113 13.61 7.74 6.44
C VAL A 113 13.46 9.24 6.17
N LEU A 114 13.06 10.02 7.17
CA LEU A 114 13.07 11.49 7.10
C LEU A 114 14.51 12.02 6.94
N SER A 115 15.48 11.45 7.67
CA SER A 115 16.89 11.83 7.54
C SER A 115 17.48 11.50 6.17
N LEU A 116 16.94 10.48 5.49
CA LEU A 116 17.28 10.08 4.12
C LEU A 116 16.61 10.95 3.04
N GLY A 117 15.83 11.96 3.43
CA GLY A 117 15.13 12.87 2.51
C GLY A 117 13.80 12.34 1.97
N SER A 118 13.26 11.26 2.56
CA SER A 118 11.93 10.75 2.24
C SER A 118 10.86 11.41 3.10
N MET A 119 9.61 11.38 2.64
CA MET A 119 8.45 11.74 3.45
C MET A 119 8.00 10.55 4.28
N ALA A 120 7.37 10.80 5.43
CA ALA A 120 6.78 9.75 6.25
C ALA A 120 5.34 10.10 6.68
N TRP A 121 4.42 9.15 6.54
CA TRP A 121 3.04 9.25 7.04
C TRP A 121 2.75 8.17 8.08
N SER A 122 1.86 8.51 9.02
CA SER A 122 1.29 7.54 9.93
C SER A 122 0.35 6.58 9.20
N CYS A 123 0.20 5.38 9.75
CA CYS A 123 -0.71 4.37 9.21
C CYS A 123 -2.15 4.89 9.19
N LEU A 124 -2.60 5.56 10.26
CA LEU A 124 -3.96 6.11 10.34
C LEU A 124 -4.26 7.10 9.22
N ASN A 125 -3.35 8.05 8.96
CA ASN A 125 -3.52 9.03 7.89
C ASN A 125 -3.62 8.33 6.52
N PHE A 126 -2.73 7.36 6.29
CA PHE A 126 -2.75 6.59 5.05
C PHE A 126 -4.04 5.78 4.86
N ILE A 127 -4.53 5.12 5.92
CA ILE A 127 -5.81 4.39 5.91
C ILE A 127 -6.96 5.32 5.53
N GLN A 128 -7.07 6.47 6.20
CA GLN A 128 -8.12 7.45 5.91
C GLN A 128 -8.06 7.97 4.47
N THR A 129 -6.85 8.17 3.95
CA THR A 129 -6.62 8.57 2.56
C THR A 129 -7.12 7.50 1.59
N ILE A 130 -6.74 6.23 1.82
CA ILE A 130 -7.20 5.11 0.99
C ILE A 130 -8.72 5.00 0.98
N GLU A 131 -9.34 4.99 2.17
CA GLU A 131 -10.78 4.85 2.32
C GLU A 131 -11.54 6.00 1.64
N GLY A 132 -11.02 7.23 1.75
CA GLY A 132 -11.55 8.41 1.09
C GLY A 132 -11.50 8.29 -0.43
N THR A 133 -10.32 8.03 -0.99
CA THR A 133 -10.10 7.89 -2.43
C THR A 133 -10.96 6.77 -3.04
N LEU A 134 -10.99 5.59 -2.42
CA LEU A 134 -11.78 4.47 -2.93
C LEU A 134 -13.29 4.74 -2.82
N SER A 135 -13.72 5.47 -1.80
CA SER A 135 -15.13 5.87 -1.66
C SER A 135 -15.55 6.86 -2.73
N GLU A 136 -14.68 7.82 -3.07
CA GLU A 136 -14.91 8.79 -4.14
C GLU A 136 -15.00 8.09 -5.51
N LEU A 137 -14.02 7.24 -5.84
CA LEU A 137 -14.02 6.46 -7.08
C LEU A 137 -15.30 5.62 -7.24
N ARG A 138 -15.76 4.96 -6.17
CA ARG A 138 -17.02 4.19 -6.19
C ARG A 138 -18.24 5.07 -6.45
N ARG A 139 -18.27 6.30 -5.94
CA ARG A 139 -19.38 7.24 -6.18
C ARG A 139 -19.41 7.71 -7.63
N GLU A 140 -18.24 8.02 -8.20
CA GLU A 140 -18.11 8.44 -9.60
C GLU A 140 -18.56 7.33 -10.56
N LEU A 141 -18.09 6.10 -10.36
CA LEU A 141 -18.49 4.95 -11.17
C LEU A 141 -20.01 4.70 -11.12
N LYS A 142 -20.62 4.80 -9.93
CA LYS A 142 -22.09 4.68 -9.78
C LYS A 142 -22.84 5.77 -10.55
N HIS A 143 -22.36 7.01 -10.48
CA HIS A 143 -22.98 8.13 -11.18
C HIS A 143 -22.85 7.99 -12.69
N HIS A 144 -21.67 7.58 -13.17
CA HIS A 144 -21.42 7.33 -14.59
C HIS A 144 -22.34 6.21 -15.11
N ASN A 145 -22.36 5.05 -14.43
CA ASN A 145 -23.21 3.92 -14.80
C ASN A 145 -24.70 4.27 -14.80
N ARG A 146 -25.16 5.10 -13.86
CA ARG A 146 -26.55 5.57 -13.84
C ARG A 146 -26.86 6.43 -15.08
N LYS A 147 -26.02 7.40 -15.41
CA LYS A 147 -26.20 8.27 -16.58
C LYS A 147 -26.26 7.47 -17.88
N GLU A 148 -25.36 6.50 -18.05
CA GLU A 148 -25.31 5.69 -19.26
C GLU A 148 -26.55 4.78 -19.40
N ARG A 149 -27.05 4.22 -18.29
CA ARG A 149 -28.33 3.48 -18.29
C ARG A 149 -29.51 4.36 -18.69
N GLU A 150 -29.58 5.58 -18.16
CA GLU A 150 -30.63 6.53 -18.50
C GLU A 150 -30.56 6.97 -19.98
N ARG A 151 -29.36 7.14 -20.56
CA ARG A 151 -29.20 7.40 -22.00
C ARG A 151 -29.72 6.24 -22.85
N PHE A 152 -29.30 5.01 -22.53
CA PHE A 152 -29.68 3.82 -23.30
C PHE A 152 -31.18 3.55 -23.29
N GLN A 153 -31.85 3.85 -22.17
CA GLN A 153 -33.31 3.71 -22.05
C GLN A 153 -34.10 4.78 -22.82
N ARG A 154 -33.54 5.98 -23.02
CA ARG A 154 -34.20 7.05 -23.81
C ARG A 154 -34.01 6.89 -25.31
N SER A 155 -33.05 6.08 -25.76
CA SER A 155 -32.80 5.77 -27.16
C SER A 155 -33.58 4.56 -27.70
N ARG A 156 -34.47 3.98 -26.88
CA ARG A 156 -35.42 2.92 -27.26
C ARG A 156 -36.84 3.48 -27.23
#